data_AF-A0A249A0I5-F1
#
_entry.id   AF-A0A249A0I5-F1
#
_cell.length_a   1.000
_cell.length_b   1.000
_cell.length_c   1.000
_cell.angle_alpha   90.00
_cell.angle_beta   90.00
_cell.angle_gamma   90.00
#
_symmetry.space_group_name_H-M   'P 1'
#
loop_
_entity.id
_entity.type
_entity.pdbx_description
1 polymer ?
#
loop_
_entity_poly.entity_id
_entity_poly.type
_entity_poly.pdbx_seq_one_letter_code
_entity_poly.pdbx_strand_id
1 'polypeptide(L)' 'MDNSLLSLTHEQQQAAVEEIQKLMAQGISAGEAIQIIANQLRDKYQILEKSNNE' A
#
# COMPACT_ATOMS: atom_id res chain seq x y z
N MET A 1 7.79 -20.39 -2.69
CA MET A 1 6.46 -19.76 -2.74
C MET A 1 6.60 -18.43 -2.02
N ASP A 2 6.99 -17.39 -2.75
CA ASP A 2 7.31 -16.02 -2.31
C ASP A 2 6.15 -15.29 -1.62
N ASN A 3 5.80 -15.70 -0.40
CA ASN A 3 4.81 -15.00 0.42
C ASN A 3 5.41 -13.83 1.23
N SER A 4 6.70 -13.53 1.04
CA SER A 4 7.43 -12.49 1.77
C SER A 4 7.45 -11.14 1.06
N LEU A 5 6.81 -10.99 -0.11
CA LEU A 5 6.90 -9.73 -0.84
C LEU A 5 6.07 -8.59 -0.24
N LEU A 6 4.94 -8.85 0.42
CA LEU A 6 4.31 -7.91 1.36
C LEU A 6 3.26 -8.67 2.18
N SER A 7 3.61 -9.20 3.35
CA SER A 7 2.59 -9.66 4.30
C SER A 7 1.97 -8.43 4.99
N LEU A 8 1.14 -7.68 4.25
CA LEU A 8 0.33 -6.62 4.85
C LEU A 8 -0.48 -7.24 5.99
N THR A 9 -0.55 -6.54 7.12
CA THR A 9 -1.52 -6.90 8.15
C THR A 9 -2.94 -6.71 7.62
N HIS A 10 -3.92 -7.40 8.22
CA HIS A 10 -5.33 -7.21 7.84
C HIS A 10 -5.76 -5.73 7.86
N GLU A 11 -5.27 -4.95 8.83
CA GLU A 11 -5.50 -3.50 8.90
C GLU A 11 -4.91 -2.75 7.70
N GLN A 12 -3.69 -3.09 7.28
CA GLN A 12 -3.06 -2.39 6.16
C GLN A 12 -3.70 -2.76 4.82
N GLN A 13 -4.19 -4.01 4.67
CA GLN A 13 -5.05 -4.36 3.52
C GLN A 13 -6.33 -3.52 3.51
N GLN A 14 -6.99 -3.38 4.67
CA GLN A 14 -8.22 -2.60 4.76
C GLN A 14 -7.98 -1.13 4.42
N ALA A 15 -6.92 -0.53 4.97
CA ALA A 15 -6.54 0.85 4.68
C ALA A 15 -6.19 1.07 3.18
N ALA A 16 -5.54 0.10 2.55
CA ALA A 16 -5.26 0.13 1.11
C ALA A 16 -6.57 0.12 0.29
N VAL A 17 -7.54 -0.71 0.67
CA VAL A 17 -8.86 -0.78 0.00
C VAL A 17 -9.65 0.51 0.17
N GLU A 18 -9.65 1.10 1.36
CA GLU A 18 -10.34 2.38 1.63
C GLU A 18 -9.74 3.52 0.81
N GLU A 19 -8.41 3.63 0.73
CA GLU A 19 -7.79 4.67 -0.09
C GLU A 19 -8.03 4.43 -1.59
N ILE A 20 -8.01 3.18 -2.08
CA ILE A 20 -8.40 2.90 -3.47
C ILE A 20 -9.83 3.38 -3.74
N GLN A 21 -10.78 3.09 -2.85
CA GLN A 21 -12.17 3.55 -2.99
C GLN A 21 -12.28 5.07 -2.98
N LYS A 22 -11.52 5.76 -2.12
CA LYS A 22 -11.49 7.22 -2.06
C LYS A 22 -10.86 7.85 -3.29
N LEU A 23 -9.84 7.24 -3.88
CA LEU A 23 -9.24 7.67 -5.15
C LEU A 23 -10.25 7.46 -6.30
N MET A 24 -10.95 6.32 -6.32
CA MET A 24 -12.02 6.08 -7.30
C MET A 24 -13.17 7.08 -7.16
N ALA A 25 -13.55 7.47 -5.93
CA ALA A 25 -14.57 8.50 -5.69
C ALA A 25 -14.15 9.88 -6.19
N GLN A 26 -12.85 10.15 -6.29
CA GLN A 26 -12.29 11.36 -6.89
C GLN A 26 -12.22 11.29 -8.43
N GLY A 27 -12.64 10.16 -9.04
CA GLY A 27 -12.60 9.95 -10.48
C GLY A 27 -11.30 9.31 -10.98
N ILE A 28 -10.42 8.84 -10.10
CA ILE A 28 -9.19 8.13 -10.48
C ILE A 28 -9.54 6.70 -10.89
N SER A 29 -8.91 6.22 -11.96
CA SER A 29 -9.11 4.84 -12.42
C SER A 29 -8.56 3.83 -11.40
N ALA A 30 -9.20 2.67 -11.29
CA ALA A 30 -8.77 1.64 -10.34
C ALA A 30 -7.29 1.23 -10.53
N GLY A 31 -6.80 1.16 -11.78
CA GLY A 31 -5.40 0.83 -12.07
C GLY A 31 -4.41 1.89 -11.56
N GLU A 32 -4.76 3.16 -11.71
CA GLU A 32 -3.95 4.28 -11.25
C GLU A 32 -3.98 4.41 -9.71
N ALA A 33 -5.14 4.17 -9.11
CA ALA A 33 -5.29 4.11 -7.65
C ALA A 33 -4.43 2.98 -7.03
N ILE A 34 -4.42 1.80 -7.66
CA ILE A 34 -3.57 0.67 -7.23
C ILE A 34 -2.08 1.03 -7.35
N GLN A 35 -1.67 1.69 -8.43
CA GLN A 35 -0.28 2.15 -8.61
C GLN A 35 0.15 3.14 -7.51
N ILE A 36 -0.70 4.13 -7.19
CA ILE A 36 -0.45 5.10 -6.12
C ILE A 36 -0.26 4.38 -4.79
N ILE A 37 -1.17 3.46 -4.47
CA ILE A 37 -1.15 2.70 -3.21
C ILE A 37 0.05 1.76 -3.13
N ALA A 38 0.39 1.07 -4.22
CA ALA A 38 1.58 0.23 -4.29
C ALA A 38 2.87 1.03 -4.04
N ASN A 39 2.97 2.25 -4.60
CA ASN A 39 4.10 3.14 -4.34
C ASN A 39 4.14 3.60 -2.88
N GLN A 40 2.99 4.02 -2.32
CA GLN A 40 2.90 4.42 -0.91
C GLN A 40 3.25 3.29 0.05
N LEU A 41 2.80 2.07 -0.24
CA LEU A 41 3.15 0.87 0.50
C LEU A 41 4.66 0.64 0.39
N ARG A 42 5.23 0.65 -0.81
CA ARG A 42 6.66 0.46 -1.00
C ARG A 42 7.50 1.49 -0.23
N ASP A 43 7.08 2.75 -0.20
CA ASP A 43 7.76 3.80 0.56
C ASP A 43 7.63 3.59 2.07
N LYS A 44 6.42 3.33 2.57
CA LYS A 44 6.20 3.04 4.00
C LYS A 44 7.02 1.85 4.48
N TYR A 45 7.14 0.80 3.66
CA TYR A 45 7.89 -0.40 4.01
C TYR A 45 9.40 -0.21 3.87
N GLN A 46 9.89 0.52 2.87
CA GLN A 46 11.31 0.92 2.80
C GLN A 46 11.72 1.78 4.00
N ILE A 47 10.83 2.67 4.47
CA ILE A 47 11.07 3.48 5.66
C ILE A 47 11.08 2.59 6.91
N LEU A 48 10.16 1.63 7.01
CA LEU A 48 10.06 0.72 8.16
C LEU A 48 11.28 -0.20 8.29
N GLU A 49 11.88 -0.67 7.20
CA GLU A 49 13.15 -1.41 7.26
C GLU A 49 14.33 -0.54 7.70
N LYS A 50 14.36 0.75 7.31
CA LYS A 50 15.44 1.66 7.71
C LYS A 50 15.37 2.06 9.18
N SER A 51 14.18 2.34 9.71
CA SER A 51 14.02 2.80 11.10
C SER A 51 14.17 1.72 12.17
N ASN A 52 14.17 0.44 11.81
CA ASN A 52 14.44 -0.66 12.76
C ASN A 52 15.94 -1.03 12.86
N ASN A 53 16.82 -0.33 12.14
CA ASN A 53 18.26 -0.59 12.10
C ASN A 53 19.13 0.59 12.61
N GLU A 54 18.54 1.60 13.26
CA GLU A 54 19.26 2.75 13.85
C GLU A 54 19.21 2.74 15.38
#